data_AF-A0A1Q6MD49-F1
#
_entry.id   AF-A0A1Q6MD49-F1
#
_cell.length_a   1.000
_cell.length_b   1.000
_cell.length_c   1.000
_cell.angle_alpha   90.00
_cell.angle_beta   90.00
_cell.angle_gamma   90.00
#
_symmetry.space_group_name_H-M   'P 1'
#
loop_
_entity.id
_entity.type
_entity.pdbx_description
1 polymer ?
#
loop_
_entity_poly.entity_id
_entity_poly.type
_entity_poly.pdbx_seq_one_letter_code
_entity_poly.pdbx_strand_id
1 'polypeptide(L)'
;MVKEEVIKIKIEGKSYSEISRILGVNESTAKTIYNRFKNSHPESFCPMCSKFLIQTKGHRQKRFCSSKCKDRYWNLMTNQKNK
;
A
#
# COMPACT_ATOMS: atom_id res chain seq x y z
N MET A 1 -1.44 3.36 19.45
CA MET A 1 -2.26 2.15 19.63
C MET A 1 -3.20 1.90 18.44
N VAL A 2 -4.41 2.46 18.36
CA VAL A 2 -5.38 2.09 17.28
C VAL A 2 -4.84 2.33 15.85
N LYS A 3 -4.11 3.44 15.64
CA LYS A 3 -3.58 3.79 14.31
C LYS A 3 -2.57 2.76 13.78
N GLU A 4 -1.63 2.34 14.63
CA GLU A 4 -0.57 1.39 14.26
C GLU A 4 -1.16 0.02 13.97
N GLU A 5 -2.14 -0.42 14.77
CA GLU A 5 -2.78 -1.72 14.60
C GLU A 5 -3.59 -1.80 13.30
N VAL A 6 -4.31 -0.73 12.94
CA VAL A 6 -4.98 -0.62 11.63
C VAL A 6 -3.99 -0.79 10.48
N ILE A 7 -2.82 -0.14 10.57
CA ILE A 7 -1.79 -0.20 9.53
C ILE A 7 -1.23 -1.61 9.42
N LYS A 8 -0.85 -2.23 10.54
CA LYS A 8 -0.29 -3.58 10.61
C LYS A 8 -1.23 -4.62 10.01
N ILE A 9 -2.47 -4.68 10.51
CA ILE A 9 -3.49 -5.62 10.05
C ILE A 9 -3.82 -5.40 8.57
N LYS A 10 -3.81 -4.13 8.11
CA LYS A 10 -4.04 -3.83 6.69
C LYS A 10 -2.90 -4.32 5.79
N ILE A 11 -1.65 -4.18 6.24
CA ILE A 11 -0.46 -4.66 5.52
C ILE A 11 -0.47 -6.19 5.42
N GLU A 12 -0.97 -6.89 6.44
CA GLU A 12 -1.19 -8.35 6.43
C GLU A 12 -2.24 -8.81 5.40
N GLY A 13 -2.99 -7.88 4.80
CA GLY A 13 -3.90 -8.16 3.69
C GLY A 13 -5.38 -8.18 4.07
N LYS A 14 -5.72 -7.86 5.32
CA LYS A 14 -7.11 -7.82 5.78
C LYS A 14 -7.91 -6.71 5.11
N SER A 15 -9.21 -6.95 4.94
CA SER A 15 -10.18 -5.97 4.47
C SER A 15 -10.50 -4.93 5.55
N TYR A 16 -11.09 -3.80 5.17
CA TYR A 16 -11.48 -2.77 6.15
C TYR A 16 -12.61 -3.26 7.08
N SER A 17 -13.50 -4.12 6.59
CA SER A 17 -14.55 -4.76 7.39
C SER A 17 -13.96 -5.74 8.41
N GLU A 18 -12.95 -6.54 8.05
CA GLU A 18 -12.21 -7.36 9.01
C GLU A 18 -11.51 -6.52 10.07
N ILE A 19 -10.83 -5.43 9.68
CA ILE A 19 -10.17 -4.51 10.62
C ILE A 19 -11.19 -3.89 11.59
N SER A 20 -12.34 -3.47 11.07
CA SER A 20 -13.45 -2.95 11.86
C SER A 20 -13.90 -3.96 12.92
N ARG A 21 -14.10 -5.22 12.50
CA ARG A 21 -14.51 -6.30 13.41
C ARG A 21 -13.46 -6.66 14.45
N ILE A 22 -12.17 -6.59 14.11
CA ILE A 22 -11.06 -6.93 15.02
C ILE A 22 -10.83 -5.82 16.04
N LEU A 23 -10.84 -4.55 15.61
CA LEU A 23 -10.45 -3.41 16.44
C LEU A 23 -11.65 -2.62 17.01
N GLY A 24 -12.87 -2.95 16.61
CA GLY A 24 -14.09 -2.21 17.01
C GLY A 24 -14.16 -0.79 16.44
N VAL A 25 -13.40 -0.48 15.38
CA VAL A 25 -13.37 0.84 14.75
C VAL A 25 -14.27 0.88 13.52
N ASN A 26 -14.85 2.03 13.20
CA ASN A 26 -15.58 2.17 11.95
C ASN A 26 -14.66 1.95 10.73
N GLU A 27 -15.15 1.29 9.69
CA GLU A 27 -14.43 1.11 8.43
C GLU A 27 -13.94 2.44 7.82
N SER A 28 -14.73 3.51 7.94
CA SER A 28 -14.36 4.85 7.47
C SER A 28 -13.16 5.42 8.22
N THR A 29 -13.09 5.17 9.53
CA THR A 29 -11.95 5.51 10.38
C THR A 29 -10.72 4.70 9.98
N ALA A 30 -10.86 3.38 9.80
CA ALA A 30 -9.77 2.51 9.35
C ALA A 30 -9.23 2.94 7.97
N LYS A 31 -10.11 3.25 7.02
CA LYS A 31 -9.75 3.81 5.70
C LYS A 31 -8.98 5.12 5.83
N THR A 32 -9.48 6.05 6.64
CA THR A 32 -8.85 7.36 6.85
C THR A 32 -7.45 7.23 7.44
N ILE A 33 -7.29 6.37 8.45
CA ILE A 33 -5.99 6.10 9.08
C ILE A 33 -5.01 5.54 8.05
N TYR A 34 -5.40 4.50 7.32
CA TYR A 34 -4.53 3.87 6.34
C TYR A 34 -4.17 4.79 5.17
N ASN A 35 -5.12 5.58 4.66
CA ASN A 35 -4.87 6.50 3.57
C ASN A 35 -3.92 7.64 3.96
N ARG A 36 -4.05 8.17 5.20
CA ARG A 36 -3.08 9.15 5.72
C ARG A 36 -1.68 8.54 5.79
N PHE A 37 -1.55 7.34 6.34
CA PHE A 37 -0.27 6.62 6.37
C PHE A 37 0.31 6.41 4.97
N LYS A 38 -0.52 5.97 4.02
CA LYS A 38 -0.13 5.75 2.63
C LYS A 38 0.38 7.01 1.95
N ASN A 39 -0.32 8.13 2.16
CA ASN A 39 0.06 9.42 1.56
C ASN A 39 1.33 10.00 2.20
N SER A 40 1.60 9.71 3.47
CA SER A 40 2.84 10.13 4.13
C SER A 40 4.07 9.29 3.76
N HIS A 41 3.88 8.07 3.25
CA HIS A 41 4.98 7.14 2.91
C HIS A 41 4.79 6.52 1.52
N PRO A 42 4.64 7.33 0.45
CA PRO A 42 4.31 6.84 -0.88
C PRO A 42 5.33 5.83 -1.44
N GLU A 43 6.60 5.95 -1.06
CA GLU A 43 7.70 5.05 -1.43
C GLU A 43 7.57 3.64 -0.85
N SER A 44 6.80 3.49 0.23
CA SER A 44 6.51 2.20 0.85
C SER A 44 5.44 1.39 0.11
N PHE A 45 4.86 1.94 -0.96
CA PHE A 45 3.79 1.30 -1.72
C PHE A 45 4.15 1.13 -3.20
N CYS A 46 3.62 0.08 -3.81
CA CYS A 46 3.77 -0.13 -5.24
C CYS A 46 3.04 0.98 -6.01
N PRO A 47 3.72 1.71 -6.92
CA PRO A 47 3.11 2.81 -7.65
C PRO A 47 2.04 2.35 -8.65
N MET A 48 1.98 1.05 -8.97
CA MET A 48 0.98 0.50 -9.88
C MET A 48 -0.26 -0.01 -9.14
N CYS A 49 -0.11 -0.89 -8.15
CA CYS A 49 -1.26 -1.53 -7.50
C CYS A 49 -1.53 -1.05 -6.07
N SER A 50 -0.74 -0.08 -5.56
CA SER A 50 -0.84 0.42 -4.18
C SER A 50 -0.63 -0.63 -3.08
N LYS A 51 -0.10 -1.81 -3.39
CA LYS A 51 0.25 -2.82 -2.37
C LYS A 51 1.48 -2.36 -1.56
N PHE A 52 1.45 -2.58 -0.25
CA PHE A 52 2.60 -2.30 0.62
C PHE A 52 3.82 -3.14 0.21
N LEU A 53 5.00 -2.52 0.24
CA LEU A 53 6.28 -3.13 -0.15
C LEU A 53 7.06 -3.54 1.09
N ILE A 54 7.27 -4.84 1.26
CA ILE A 54 8.14 -5.37 2.31
C ILE A 54 9.59 -5.11 1.89
N GLN A 55 10.25 -4.19 2.59
CA GLN A 55 11.65 -3.84 2.39
C GLN A 55 12.54 -4.74 3.25
N THR A 56 13.48 -5.47 2.62
CA THR A 56 14.43 -6.32 3.34
C THR A 56 15.66 -5.50 3.72
N LYS A 57 16.00 -5.44 5.01
CA LYS A 57 17.19 -4.74 5.51
C LYS A 57 18.45 -5.27 4.83
N GLY A 58 19.35 -4.38 4.42
CA GLY A 58 20.60 -4.74 3.75
C GLY A 58 20.48 -5.07 2.25
N HIS A 59 19.28 -5.09 1.70
CA HIS A 59 19.05 -5.28 0.27
C HIS A 59 18.53 -4.02 -0.40
N ARG A 60 18.67 -3.96 -1.73
CA ARG A 60 18.08 -2.89 -2.54
C ARG A 60 16.57 -2.81 -2.29
N GLN A 61 16.10 -1.61 -1.97
CA GLN A 61 14.69 -1.37 -1.74
C GLN A 61 13.86 -1.66 -3.00
N LYS A 62 12.75 -2.36 -2.80
CA LYS A 62 11.78 -2.67 -3.86
C LYS A 62 10.99 -1.41 -4.19
N ARG A 63 10.82 -1.14 -5.48
CA ARG A 63 9.89 -0.13 -6.02
C ARG A 63 8.55 -0.74 -6.45
N PHE A 64 8.53 -2.02 -6.79
CA PHE A 64 7.34 -2.72 -7.29
C PHE A 64 7.11 -4.01 -6.50
N CYS A 65 5.85 -4.40 -6.34
CA CYS A 65 5.52 -5.65 -5.64
C CYS A 65 5.77 -6.89 -6.50
N SER A 66 5.90 -6.75 -7.81
CA SER A 66 6.14 -7.83 -8.77
C SER A 66 6.69 -7.30 -10.09
N SER A 67 7.29 -8.19 -10.91
CA SER A 67 7.68 -7.90 -12.29
C SER A 67 6.47 -7.42 -13.12
N LYS A 68 5.32 -8.09 -13.00
CA LYS A 68 4.07 -7.70 -13.67
C LYS A 68 3.66 -6.24 -13.39
N CYS A 69 3.80 -5.77 -12.15
CA CYS A 69 3.52 -4.37 -11.81
C CYS A 69 4.57 -3.40 -12.37
N LYS A 70 5.85 -3.81 -12.40
CA LYS A 70 6.92 -3.03 -13.01
C LYS A 70 6.65 -2.81 -14.50
N ASP A 71 6.35 -3.88 -15.24
CA ASP A 71 6.18 -3.81 -16.69
C ASP A 71 4.94 -2.99 -17.05
N ARG A 72 3.81 -3.21 -16.35
CA ARG A 72 2.60 -2.39 -16.52
C ARG A 72 2.84 -0.90 -16.28
N TYR A 73 3.56 -0.56 -15.21
CA TYR A 73 3.86 0.83 -14.88
C TYR A 73 4.65 1.51 -16.00
N TRP A 74 5.70 0.86 -16.49
CA TRP A 74 6.52 1.43 -17.56
C TRP A 74 5.75 1.53 -18.88
N ASN A 75 4.95 0.53 -19.25
CA ASN A 75 4.10 0.58 -20.44
C ASN A 75 3.10 1.76 -20.41
N LEU A 76 2.53 2.04 -19.24
CA LEU A 76 1.64 3.19 -19.07
C LEU A 76 2.40 4.52 -19.21
N MET A 77 3.59 4.62 -18.62
CA MET A 77 4.41 5.83 -18.67
C MET A 77 5.01 6.10 -20.06
N THR A 78 5.36 5.06 -20.83
CA THR A 78 5.85 5.22 -22.20
C THR A 78 4.74 5.63 -23.16
N ASN A 79 3.53 5.09 -23.00
CA ASN A 79 2.38 5.50 -23.82
C ASN A 79 1.96 6.95 -23.55
N GLN A 80 2.18 7.48 -22.35
CA GLN A 80 1.91 8.89 -22.05
C GLN A 80 2.88 9.86 -22.73
N LYS A 81 4.10 9.44 -23.06
CA LYS A 81 5.10 10.30 -23.72
C LYS A 81 4.91 10.42 -25.23
N ASN A 82 4.10 9.54 -25.82
CA ASN A 82 3.86 9.49 -27.27
C ASN A 82 2.52 10.15 -27.66
N LYS A 83 1.98 11.02 -26.81
CA LYS A 83 0.74 11.77 -27.04
C LYS A 83 1.00 13.24 -26.77
#